data_AF-A0A6B3GD80-F1
#
_entry.id   AF-A0A6B3GD80-F1
#
_cell.length_a   1.000
_cell.length_b   1.000
_cell.length_c   1.000
_cell.angle_alpha   90.00
_cell.angle_beta   90.00
_cell.angle_gamma   90.00
#
_symmetry.space_group_name_H-M   'P 1'
#
loop_
_entity.id
_entity.type
_entity.pdbx_description
1 polymer ?
#
loop_
_entity_poly.entity_id
_entity_poly.type
_entity_poly.pdbx_seq_one_letter_code
_entity_poly.pdbx_strand_id
1 'polypeptide(L)' 'GDPGAVVDYGVRFTKPVVVPNDDKGALIEVSGKVAAKLDDNLVRVDLVAMCDGKKVLGMSRAVVRLA' A
#
# COMPACT_ATOMS: atom_id res chain seq x y z
N GLY A 1 4.43 2.40 15.66
CA GLY A 1 3.47 2.15 14.57
C GLY A 1 2.11 2.01 15.20
N ASP A 2 1.31 3.06 15.13
CA ASP A 2 -0.01 3.14 15.75
C ASP A 2 -1.08 3.08 14.63
N PRO A 3 -2.01 2.10 14.62
CA PRO A 3 -3.10 2.07 13.65
C PRO A 3 -4.01 3.31 13.71
N GLY A 4 -4.19 3.91 14.89
CA GLY A 4 -4.99 5.12 15.08
C GLY A 4 -4.38 6.38 14.44
N ALA A 5 -3.11 6.31 14.05
CA ALA A 5 -2.42 7.39 13.36
C ALA A 5 -2.68 7.41 11.84
N VAL A 6 -3.30 6.38 11.27
CA VAL A 6 -3.67 6.37 9.84
C VAL A 6 -4.93 7.20 9.65
N VAL A 7 -4.82 8.34 8.95
CA VAL A 7 -5.93 9.30 8.79
C VAL A 7 -6.61 9.20 7.43
N ASP A 8 -5.90 8.72 6.41
CA ASP A 8 -6.46 8.44 5.07
C ASP A 8 -5.77 7.21 4.48
N TYR A 9 -6.53 6.37 3.80
CA TYR A 9 -6.01 5.21 3.09
C TYR A 9 -6.86 4.94 1.84
N GLY A 10 -6.23 5.12 0.68
CA GLY A 10 -6.89 5.00 -0.62
C GLY A 10 -6.06 4.20 -1.60
N VAL A 11 -6.71 3.25 -2.28
CA VAL A 11 -6.08 2.43 -3.32
C VAL A 11 -7.02 2.25 -4.49
N ARG A 12 -6.46 2.02 -5.68
CA ARG A 12 -7.22 1.58 -6.86
C ARG A 12 -6.75 0.19 -7.27
N PHE A 13 -7.66 -0.76 -7.35
CA PHE A 13 -7.37 -2.08 -7.93
C PHE A 13 -7.25 -1.94 -9.44
N THR A 14 -6.07 -2.26 -9.98
CA THR A 14 -5.81 -2.16 -11.43
C THR A 14 -5.72 -3.52 -12.09
N LYS A 15 -5.34 -4.57 -11.34
CA LYS A 15 -5.26 -5.95 -11.81
C LYS A 15 -5.68 -6.92 -10.69
N PRO A 16 -6.26 -8.08 -11.04
CA PRO A 16 -6.52 -9.13 -10.07
C PRO A 16 -5.22 -9.76 -9.57
N VAL A 17 -5.25 -10.26 -8.34
CA VAL A 17 -4.27 -11.22 -7.81
C VAL A 17 -4.85 -12.60 -8.05
N VAL A 18 -4.20 -13.39 -8.89
CA VAL A 18 -4.63 -14.77 -9.16
C VAL A 18 -4.08 -15.66 -8.06
N VAL A 19 -4.95 -16.42 -7.40
CA VAL A 19 -4.58 -17.37 -6.33
C VAL A 19 -4.88 -18.79 -6.83
N PRO A 20 -3.86 -19.56 -7.25
CA PRO A 20 -4.04 -20.94 -7.66
C PRO A 20 -4.42 -21.85 -6.47
N ASN A 21 -5.16 -22.92 -6.75
CA ASN A 21 -5.45 -23.96 -5.77
C ASN A 21 -4.35 -25.03 -5.81
N ASP A 22 -3.14 -24.67 -5.40
CA ASP A 22 -1.92 -25.49 -5.50
C ASP A 22 -1.14 -25.61 -4.17
N ASP A 23 -1.82 -25.35 -3.04
CA ASP A 23 -1.28 -25.28 -1.68
C ASP A 23 -0.19 -24.22 -1.44
N LYS A 24 0.20 -23.44 -2.47
CA LYS A 24 1.18 -22.34 -2.36
C LYS A 24 0.51 -20.98 -2.36
N GLY A 25 -0.54 -20.81 -3.17
CA GLY A 25 -1.27 -19.56 -3.30
C GLY A 25 -0.46 -18.47 -4.05
N ALA A 26 -0.68 -17.21 -3.70
CA ALA A 26 -0.04 -16.07 -4.36
C ALA A 26 0.82 -15.25 -3.39
N LEU A 27 2.00 -14.84 -3.83
CA LEU A 27 2.86 -13.93 -3.08
C LEU A 27 2.57 -12.48 -3.49
N ILE A 28 2.31 -11.63 -2.50
CA ILE A 28 2.21 -10.19 -2.69
C ILE A 28 3.40 -9.52 -2.00
N GLU A 29 4.24 -8.86 -2.78
CA GLU A 29 5.33 -8.04 -2.26
C GLU A 29 4.84 -6.60 -2.10
N VAL A 30 4.91 -6.08 -0.87
CA VAL A 30 4.49 -4.72 -0.53
C VAL A 30 5.70 -3.88 -0.17
N SER A 31 5.84 -2.74 -0.82
CA SER A 31 6.84 -1.72 -0.49
C SER A 31 6.17 -0.35 -0.35
N GLY A 32 6.83 0.54 0.38
CA GLY A 32 6.34 1.89 0.62
C GLY A 32 7.47 2.91 0.57
N LYS A 33 7.14 4.11 0.09
CA LYS A 33 8.05 5.26 0.08
C LYS A 33 7.35 6.47 0.66
N VAL A 34 8.04 7.20 1.55
CA VAL A 34 7.59 8.51 2.00
C VAL A 34 7.62 9.46 0.80
N ALA A 35 6.44 9.86 0.35
CA ALA A 35 6.26 10.64 -0.88
C ALA A 35 6.16 12.13 -0.60
N ALA A 36 5.59 12.51 0.56
CA ALA A 36 5.52 13.90 1.00
C ALA A 36 5.44 14.00 2.52
N LYS A 37 6.05 15.05 3.08
CA LYS A 37 5.70 15.57 4.40
C LYS A 37 4.63 16.64 4.20
N LEU A 38 3.59 16.59 5.01
CA LEU A 38 2.47 17.52 5.02
C LEU A 38 2.49 18.28 6.35
N ASP A 39 1.60 19.25 6.50
CA ASP A 39 1.42 19.98 7.75
C ASP A 39 0.77 19.09 8.83
N ASP A 40 0.70 19.58 10.07
CA ASP A 40 0.11 18.88 11.22
C ASP A 40 0.71 17.49 11.53
N ASN A 41 2.03 17.35 11.32
CA ASN A 41 2.76 16.07 11.47
C ASN A 41 2.22 14.95 10.55
N LEU A 42 1.55 15.30 9.45
CA LEU A 42 1.06 14.32 8.49
C LEU A 42 2.15 13.94 7.49
N VAL A 43 2.17 12.67 7.09
CA VAL A 43 3.08 12.14 6.08
C VAL A 43 2.30 11.30 5.09
N ARG A 44 2.48 11.57 3.80
CA ARG A 44 1.97 10.71 2.73
C ARG A 44 2.98 9.64 2.39
N VAL A 45 2.53 8.39 2.44
CA VAL A 45 3.27 7.21 2.01
C VAL A 45 2.62 6.65 0.75
N ASP A 46 3.38 6.57 -0.33
CA ASP A 46 2.95 5.90 -1.55
C ASP A 46 3.34 4.42 -1.44
N LEU A 47 2.40 3.54 -1.77
CA LEU A 47 2.56 2.09 -1.67
C LEU A 47 2.65 1.44 -3.05
N VAL A 48 3.41 0.36 -3.12
CA VAL A 48 3.50 -0.50 -4.30
C VAL A 48 3.25 -1.93 -3.84
N ALA A 49 2.21 -2.54 -4.42
CA ALA A 49 1.92 -3.97 -4.28
C ALA A 49 2.20 -4.66 -5.61
N MET A 50 3.05 -5.69 -5.57
CA MET A 50 3.46 -6.50 -6.71
C MET A 50 3.00 -7.94 -6.50
N CYS A 51 2.54 -8.59 -7.57
CA CYS A 51 2.27 -10.02 -7.64
C CYS A 51 2.83 -10.52 -8.98
N ASP A 52 3.64 -11.57 -8.96
CA ASP A 52 4.30 -12.13 -10.17
C ASP A 52 4.99 -11.06 -11.03
N GLY A 53 5.73 -10.14 -10.39
CA GLY A 53 6.44 -9.05 -11.06
C GLY A 53 5.54 -7.96 -11.65
N LYS A 54 4.23 -7.97 -11.37
CA LYS A 54 3.26 -7.00 -11.89
C LYS A 54 2.65 -6.18 -10.76
N LYS A 55 2.57 -4.87 -10.97
CA LYS A 55 1.86 -3.95 -10.07
C LYS A 55 0.35 -4.24 -10.12
N VAL A 56 -0.27 -4.51 -8.96
CA VAL A 56 -1.69 -4.84 -8.83
C VAL A 56 -2.55 -3.70 -8.26
N LEU A 57 -1.91 -2.75 -7.56
CA LEU A 57 -2.55 -1.53 -7.07
C LEU A 57 -2.04 -0.29 -7.82
N GLY A 58 -2.96 0.59 -8.20
CA GLY A 58 -2.69 1.94 -8.69
C GLY A 58 -3.06 2.98 -7.64
N MET A 59 -2.48 4.19 -7.75
CA MET A 59 -2.75 5.34 -6.85
C MET A 59 -2.85 4.96 -5.36
N SER A 60 -2.01 4.02 -4.92
CA SER A 60 -2.06 3.47 -3.57
C SER A 60 -1.31 4.40 -2.64
N ARG A 61 -2.04 5.04 -1.72
CA ARG A 61 -1.47 6.02 -0.78
C ARG A 61 -2.11 5.89 0.61
N ALA A 62 -1.30 6.15 1.61
CA ALA A 62 -1.74 6.32 3.00
C ALA A 62 -1.27 7.70 3.50
N VAL A 63 -2.07 8.33 4.34
CA VAL A 63 -1.64 9.49 5.12
C VAL A 63 -1.63 9.09 6.58
N VAL A 64 -0.50 9.30 7.26
CA VAL A 64 -0.30 8.95 8.66
C VAL A 64 0.13 10.18 9.45
N ARG A 65 -0.31 10.27 10.70
CA ARG A 65 0.12 11.30 11.65
C ARG A 65 1.27 10.78 12.50
N LEU A 66 2.38 11.52 12.53
CA LEU A 66 3.51 11.19 13.40
C LEU A 66 3.30 11.76 14.80
N ALA A 67 3.92 11.12 15.79
CA ALA A 67 3.96 11.57 17.17
C ALA A 67 4.92 12.75 17.36
#